data_AF-A0AAW5EV58-F1
#
_entry.id   AF-A0AAW5EV58-F1
#
_cell.length_a   1.000
_cell.length_b   1.000
_cell.length_c   1.000
_cell.angle_alpha   90.00
_cell.angle_beta   90.00
_cell.angle_gamma   90.00
#
_symmetry.space_group_name_H-M   'P 1'
#
loop_
_entity.id
_entity.type
_entity.pdbx_description
1 polymer ?
#
loop_
_entity_poly.entity_id
_entity_poly.type
_entity_poly.pdbx_seq_one_letter_code
_entity_poly.pdbx_strand_id
1 'polypeptide(L)' 'MVAWTGIARREHSREGLRYPSDMTDGEWALIMPFVPPAKRGGRPRTTNMREVVNAILY' A
#
# COMPACT_ATOMS: atom_id res chain seq x y z
N MET A 1 -26.90 -15.55 1.15
CA MET A 1 -26.20 -14.49 1.89
C MET A 1 -24.85 -15.05 2.33
N VAL A 2 -23.73 -14.50 1.86
CA VAL A 2 -22.40 -14.97 2.29
C VAL A 2 -22.13 -14.39 3.68
N ALA A 3 -22.06 -15.25 4.69
CA ALA A 3 -21.75 -14.84 6.05
C ALA A 3 -20.25 -14.54 6.19
N TRP A 4 -19.90 -13.50 6.92
CA TRP A 4 -18.51 -13.18 7.24
C TRP A 4 -17.94 -14.23 8.20
N THR A 5 -17.22 -15.19 7.66
CA THR A 5 -16.60 -16.27 8.44
C THR A 5 -15.33 -15.78 9.16
N GLY A 6 -14.85 -16.55 10.14
CA GLY A 6 -13.60 -16.21 10.84
C GLY A 6 -12.38 -16.15 9.90
N ILE A 7 -12.42 -16.89 8.79
CA ILE A 7 -11.38 -16.90 7.75
C ILE A 7 -11.36 -15.55 7.03
N ALA A 8 -12.52 -15.11 6.51
CA ALA A 8 -12.64 -13.80 5.86
C ALA A 8 -12.18 -12.65 6.79
N ARG A 9 -12.48 -12.73 8.09
CA ARG A 9 -12.00 -11.73 9.07
C ARG A 9 -10.47 -11.66 9.14
N ARG A 10 -9.79 -12.82 9.10
CA ARG A 10 -8.32 -12.86 9.12
C ARG A 10 -7.73 -12.36 7.81
N GLU A 11 -8.29 -12.79 6.68
CA GLU A 11 -7.82 -12.38 5.35
C GLU A 11 -7.95 -10.87 5.12
N HIS A 12 -9.00 -10.26 5.66
CA HIS A 12 -9.23 -8.82 5.57
C HIS A 12 -8.74 -8.02 6.79
N SER A 13 -8.02 -8.65 7.72
CA SER A 13 -7.48 -7.94 8.88
C SER A 13 -6.43 -6.92 8.43
N ARG A 14 -6.55 -5.70 8.92
CA ARG A 14 -5.61 -4.59 8.72
C ARG A 14 -4.76 -4.34 9.97
N GLU A 15 -4.77 -5.28 10.92
CA GLU A 15 -4.02 -5.20 12.16
C GLU A 15 -2.51 -5.12 11.88
N GLY A 16 -1.81 -4.23 12.59
CA GLY A 16 -0.36 -4.01 12.43
C GLY A 16 0.01 -2.95 11.40
N LEU A 17 -0.94 -2.42 10.63
CA LEU A 17 -0.73 -1.23 9.80
C LEU A 17 -0.84 0.06 10.64
N ARG A 18 -0.18 1.12 10.18
CA ARG A 18 -0.27 2.44 10.84
C ARG A 18 -1.66 3.04 10.64
N TYR A 19 -2.19 2.97 9.43
CA TYR A 19 -3.58 3.32 9.11
C TYR A 19 -4.32 2.14 8.46
N PRO A 20 -5.65 2.00 8.69
CA PRO A 20 -6.44 0.95 8.04
C PRO A 20 -6.44 1.02 6.51
N SER A 21 -6.17 2.19 5.94
CA SER A 21 -6.06 2.44 4.50
C SER A 21 -4.67 2.16 3.93
N ASP A 22 -3.66 1.93 4.78
CA ASP A 22 -2.32 1.63 4.30
C ASP A 22 -2.28 0.28 3.57
N MET A 23 -1.35 0.18 2.64
CA MET A 23 -1.12 -1.06 1.92
C MET A 23 -0.27 -2.02 2.74
N THR A 24 -0.65 -3.29 2.72
CA THR A 24 0.20 -4.41 3.08
C THR A 24 1.39 -4.53 2.11
N ASP A 25 2.41 -5.30 2.49
CA ASP A 25 3.56 -5.56 1.62
C ASP A 25 3.16 -6.28 0.32
N GLY A 26 2.17 -7.16 0.38
CA GLY A 26 1.64 -7.85 -0.79
C GLY A 26 0.93 -6.91 -1.75
N GLU A 27 0.09 -6.00 -1.25
CA GLU A 27 -0.56 -4.97 -2.07
C GLU A 27 0.47 -4.00 -2.66
N TRP A 28 1.47 -3.60 -1.88
CA TRP A 28 2.57 -2.77 -2.37
C TRP A 28 3.35 -3.44 -3.50
N ALA A 29 3.62 -4.74 -3.41
CA ALA A 29 4.31 -5.48 -4.47
C ALA A 29 3.55 -5.49 -5.80
N LEU A 30 2.22 -5.41 -5.77
CA LEU A 30 1.39 -5.29 -6.98
C LEU A 30 1.42 -3.87 -7.57
N ILE A 31 1.52 -2.84 -6.72
CA ILE A 31 1.46 -1.43 -7.16
C ILE A 31 2.83 -0.89 -7.56
N MET A 32 3.89 -1.28 -6.86
CA MET A 32 5.26 -0.79 -7.08
C MET A 32 5.72 -0.79 -8.55
N PRO A 33 5.44 -1.83 -9.37
CA PRO A 33 5.86 -1.84 -10.78
C PRO A 33 5.24 -0.72 -11.63
N PHE A 34 4.10 -0.17 -11.21
CA PHE A 34 3.40 0.91 -11.91
C PHE A 34 3.83 2.30 -11.44
N VAL A 35 4.60 2.39 -10.35
CA VAL A 35 5.13 3.66 -9.87
C VAL A 35 6.27 4.11 -10.79
N PRO A 36 6.20 5.30 -11.39
CA PRO A 36 7.25 5.76 -12.28
C PRO A 36 8.62 5.81 -11.56
N PRO A 37 9.70 5.36 -12.24
CA PRO A 37 11.05 5.52 -11.70
C PRO A 37 11.37 7.00 -11.53
N ALA A 38 12.36 7.31 -10.68
CA ALA A 38 12.81 8.67 -10.52
C ALA A 38 13.32 9.19 -11.88
N LYS A 39 12.90 10.40 -12.26
CA LYS A 39 13.38 11.03 -13.50
C LYS A 39 14.89 11.26 -13.40
N ARG A 40 15.58 11.10 -14.54
CA ARG A 40 17.01 11.42 -14.64
C ARG A 40 17.21 12.94 -14.70
N GLY A 41 18.21 13.42 -13.97
CA GLY A 41 18.53 14.84 -13.88
C GLY A 41 17.63 15.60 -12.87
N GLY A 42 18.00 16.85 -12.59
CA GLY A 42 17.32 17.64 -11.56
C GLY A 42 17.61 17.15 -10.13
N ARG A 43 16.74 17.53 -9.18
CA ARG A 43 16.88 17.12 -7.78
C ARG A 43 16.54 15.63 -7.66
N PRO A 44 17.44 14.80 -7.08
CA PRO A 44 17.15 13.39 -6.82
C PRO A 44 15.88 13.22 -5.98
N ARG A 45 15.04 12.26 -6.36
CA ARG A 45 13.88 11.87 -5.53
C ARG A 45 14.37 11.17 -4.28
N THR A 46 14.11 11.74 -3.11
CA THR A 46 14.43 11.17 -1.80
C THR A 46 13.20 10.63 -1.05
N THR A 47 12.00 10.95 -1.53
CA THR A 47 10.74 10.55 -0.88
C THR A 47 10.48 9.05 -1.06
N ASN A 48 9.99 8.41 0.01
CA ASN A 48 9.48 7.05 -0.05
C ASN A 48 8.17 7.01 -0.85
N MET A 49 8.17 6.35 -2.01
CA MET A 49 6.99 6.28 -2.87
C MET A 49 5.85 5.44 -2.29
N ARG A 50 6.13 4.49 -1.39
CA ARG A 50 5.07 3.75 -0.67
C ARG A 50 4.27 4.69 0.20
N GLU A 51 4.95 5.55 0.94
CA GLU A 51 4.29 6.56 1.80
C GLU A 51 3.51 7.58 0.98
N VAL A 52 3.98 7.95 -0.21
CA VAL A 52 3.20 8.82 -1.12
C VAL A 52 1.89 8.15 -1.53
N VAL A 53 1.91 6.86 -1.87
CA VAL A 53 0.70 6.14 -2.26
C VAL A 53 -0.22 5.91 -1.06
N ASN A 54 0.31 5.51 0.10
CA ASN A 54 -0.46 5.43 1.35
C ASN A 54 -1.16 6.77 1.65
N ALA A 55 -0.45 7.90 1.48
CA ALA A 55 -1.02 9.24 1.68
C ALA A 55 -2.13 9.61 0.68
N ILE A 56 -2.15 9.01 -0.52
CA ILE A 56 -3.25 9.18 -1.50
C ILE A 56 -4.46 8.33 -1.12
N LEU A 57 -4.25 7.16 -0.51
CA LEU A 57 -5.29 6.20 -0.13
C LEU A 57 -5.96 6.49 1.22
N TYR A 58 -5.38 7.40 2.01
CA TYR A 58 -5.94 7.88 3.27
C TYR A 58 -7.13 8.81 3.06
#